data_AF-A0A6N7B1R3-F1
#
_entry.id   AF-A0A6N7B1R3-F1
#
_cell.length_a   1.000
_cell.length_b   1.000
_cell.length_c   1.000
_cell.angle_alpha   90.00
_cell.angle_beta   90.00
_cell.angle_gamma   90.00
#
_symmetry.space_group_name_H-M   'P 1'
#
loop_
_entity.id
_entity.type
_entity.pdbx_description
1 polymer ?
#
loop_
_entity_poly.entity_id
_entity_poly.type
_entity_poly.pdbx_seq_one_letter_code
_entity_poly.pdbx_strand_id
1 'polypeptide(L)'
;MIELTILTIVTLVVLALLRPGKTPPLDNPLIIERPGRYHMTLAPQLNLAQTLIEDIAKRLAPTVERTQNSPTLCFEMRDKQVTAHGQDIYQLTITQRNGMLYFQAIASRAGYPKDRAQAALEFANNVLANIPLTGEPNASLNEHIISATRDAAQQRGIDVLNS
;
A
#
# COMPACT_ATOMS: atom_id res chain seq x y z
N MET A 1 32.62 -37.01 12.48
CA MET A 1 32.60 -36.21 11.23
C MET A 1 31.27 -36.33 10.48
N ILE A 2 30.76 -37.55 10.25
CA ILE A 2 29.50 -37.79 9.52
C ILE A 2 28.28 -37.11 10.17
N GLU A 3 28.17 -37.15 11.50
CA GLU A 3 27.05 -36.52 12.25
C GLU A 3 26.99 -35.00 12.07
N LEU A 4 28.16 -34.34 12.01
CA LEU A 4 28.24 -32.91 11.76
C LEU A 4 27.77 -32.58 10.34
N THR A 5 28.17 -33.39 9.35
CA THR A 5 27.77 -33.23 7.94
C THR A 5 26.25 -33.38 7.77
N ILE A 6 25.65 -34.38 8.43
CA ILE A 6 24.19 -34.61 8.41
C ILE A 6 23.46 -33.41 9.03
N LEU A 7 23.93 -32.91 10.17
CA LEU A 7 23.32 -31.76 10.82
C LEU A 7 23.36 -30.51 9.92
N THR A 8 24.50 -30.23 9.26
CA THR A 8 24.59 -29.10 8.31
C THR A 8 23.63 -29.26 7.14
N ILE A 9 23.51 -30.45 6.55
CA ILE A 9 22.60 -30.69 5.41
C ILE A 9 21.15 -30.51 5.83
N VAL A 10 20.75 -31.07 6.97
CA VAL A 10 19.38 -30.91 7.50
C VAL A 10 19.09 -29.45 7.80
N THR A 11 20.04 -28.72 8.38
CA THR A 11 19.87 -27.28 8.68
C THR A 11 19.72 -26.47 7.39
N LEU A 12 20.51 -26.75 6.36
CA LEU A 12 20.43 -26.08 5.05
C LEU A 12 19.12 -26.38 4.33
N VAL A 13 18.63 -27.62 4.40
CA VAL A 13 17.34 -28.02 3.84
C VAL A 13 16.20 -27.35 4.58
N VAL A 14 16.24 -27.33 5.92
CA VAL A 14 15.23 -26.64 6.75
C VAL A 14 15.22 -25.13 6.46
N LEU A 15 16.38 -24.50 6.33
CA LEU A 15 16.49 -23.08 5.95
C LEU A 15 16.01 -22.82 4.51
N ALA A 16 16.23 -23.75 3.57
CA ALA A 16 15.75 -23.63 2.20
C ALA A 16 14.22 -23.82 2.11
N LEU A 17 13.64 -24.66 2.98
CA LEU A 17 12.19 -24.89 3.09
C LEU A 17 11.49 -23.75 3.86
N LEU A 18 12.11 -23.26 4.94
CA LEU A 18 11.72 -22.06 5.66
C LEU A 18 12.16 -20.83 4.85
N ARG A 19 11.59 -20.63 3.66
CA ARG A 19 11.77 -19.38 2.90
C ARG A 19 11.33 -18.21 3.79
N PRO A 20 12.24 -17.33 4.24
CA PRO A 20 11.85 -16.13 4.96
C PRO A 20 11.17 -15.21 3.95
N GLY A 21 9.95 -14.77 4.22
CA GLY A 21 9.34 -13.66 3.46
C GLY A 21 7.96 -13.90 2.84
N LYS A 22 7.27 -15.01 3.14
CA LYS A 22 5.86 -15.16 2.75
C LYS A 22 4.96 -15.12 3.97
N THR A 23 4.79 -13.93 4.53
CA THR A 23 3.58 -13.66 5.32
C THR A 23 2.39 -14.02 4.44
N PRO A 24 1.55 -14.99 4.83
CA PRO A 24 0.42 -15.38 4.01
C PRO A 24 -0.51 -14.17 3.79
N PRO A 25 -1.18 -14.07 2.64
CA PRO A 25 -2.21 -13.07 2.44
C PRO A 25 -3.26 -13.17 3.55
N LEU A 26 -3.63 -12.05 4.17
CA LEU A 26 -4.66 -12.04 5.21
C LEU A 26 -6.04 -12.13 4.56
N ASP A 27 -6.89 -13.07 4.99
CA ASP A 27 -8.29 -13.13 4.52
C ASP A 27 -9.19 -12.05 5.15
N ASN A 28 -8.72 -11.40 6.20
CA ASN A 28 -9.39 -10.26 6.83
C ASN A 28 -8.78 -8.93 6.33
N PRO A 29 -9.57 -7.83 6.31
CA PRO A 29 -9.02 -6.52 6.03
C PRO A 29 -7.95 -6.14 7.07
N LEU A 30 -6.87 -5.50 6.62
CA LEU A 30 -5.81 -5.01 7.50
C LEU A 30 -5.99 -3.52 7.73
N ILE A 31 -6.26 -3.15 8.98
CA ILE A 31 -6.34 -1.75 9.41
C ILE A 31 -5.14 -1.47 10.32
N ILE A 32 -4.32 -0.49 9.96
CA ILE A 32 -3.18 -0.06 10.77
C ILE A 32 -3.21 1.45 10.91
N GLU A 33 -3.10 1.91 12.15
CA GLU A 33 -2.89 3.30 12.48
C GLU A 33 -1.48 3.50 13.07
N ARG A 34 -0.78 4.53 12.58
CA ARG A 34 0.44 5.07 13.15
C ARG A 34 0.12 6.51 13.56
N PRO A 35 -0.10 6.76 14.86
CA PRO A 35 -0.53 8.07 15.35
C PRO A 35 0.36 9.21 14.84
N GLY A 36 -0.27 10.25 14.30
CA GLY A 36 0.40 11.43 13.77
C GLY A 36 1.21 11.20 12.49
N ARG A 37 1.06 10.03 11.83
CA ARG A 37 1.77 9.70 10.59
C ARG A 37 0.79 9.26 9.50
N TYR A 38 0.15 8.11 9.70
CA TYR A 38 -0.76 7.56 8.70
C TYR A 38 -1.77 6.59 9.30
N HIS A 39 -2.88 6.43 8.59
CA HIS A 39 -3.86 5.39 8.76
C HIS A 39 -3.99 4.63 7.43
N MET A 40 -3.97 3.31 7.46
CA MET A 40 -4.15 2.50 6.26
C MET A 40 -5.23 1.43 6.46
N THR A 41 -6.04 1.25 5.42
CA THR A 41 -7.10 0.25 5.35
C THR A 41 -6.94 -0.56 4.08
N LEU A 42 -6.51 -1.81 4.22
CA LEU A 42 -6.26 -2.71 3.10
C LEU A 42 -7.36 -3.76 3.07
N ALA A 43 -7.95 -3.97 1.89
CA ALA A 43 -8.84 -5.10 1.66
C ALA A 43 -8.12 -6.44 1.91
N PRO A 44 -8.86 -7.55 2.10
CA PRO A 44 -8.28 -8.87 2.17
C PRO A 44 -7.25 -9.13 1.08
N GLN A 45 -6.21 -9.88 1.43
CA GLN A 45 -5.10 -10.33 0.59
C GLN A 45 -4.13 -9.23 0.13
N LEU A 46 -4.29 -7.99 0.61
CA LEU A 46 -3.42 -6.86 0.28
C LEU A 46 -2.45 -6.48 1.39
N ASN A 47 -2.32 -7.27 2.46
CA ASN A 47 -1.38 -7.00 3.56
C ASN A 47 0.08 -6.88 3.10
N LEU A 48 0.45 -7.50 1.98
CA LEU A 48 1.81 -7.41 1.43
C LEU A 48 2.13 -6.02 0.86
N ALA A 49 1.10 -5.25 0.47
CA ALA A 49 1.25 -3.85 0.06
C ALA A 49 1.62 -2.91 1.23
N GLN A 50 1.51 -3.36 2.49
CA GLN A 50 1.88 -2.57 3.68
C GLN A 50 3.28 -1.99 3.56
N THR A 51 4.25 -2.78 3.10
CA THR A 51 5.64 -2.35 3.08
C THR A 51 5.88 -1.23 2.07
N LEU A 52 5.16 -1.24 0.94
CA LEU A 52 5.16 -0.13 0.00
C LEU A 52 4.55 1.13 0.64
N ILE A 53 3.40 0.99 1.29
CA ILE A 53 2.70 2.09 1.96
C ILE A 53 3.60 2.73 3.02
N GLU A 54 4.31 1.93 3.80
CA GLU A 54 5.26 2.42 4.80
C GLU A 54 6.40 3.23 4.17
N ASP A 55 6.90 2.81 3.01
CA ASP A 55 7.95 3.55 2.29
C ASP A 55 7.43 4.86 1.66
N ILE A 56 6.20 4.86 1.14
CA ILE A 56 5.54 6.08 0.67
C ILE A 56 5.35 7.05 1.86
N ALA A 57 4.83 6.57 2.98
CA ALA A 57 4.62 7.38 4.17
C ALA A 57 5.93 7.96 4.74
N LYS A 58 7.04 7.21 4.70
CA LYS A 58 8.37 7.73 5.10
C LYS A 58 8.82 8.88 4.19
N ARG A 59 8.57 8.79 2.88
CA ARG A 59 8.95 9.81 1.90
C ARG A 59 8.11 11.08 2.01
N LEU A 60 6.85 10.95 2.39
CA LEU A 60 5.95 12.08 2.57
C LEU A 60 6.10 12.76 3.94
N ALA A 61 6.59 12.05 4.95
CA ALA A 61 6.78 12.59 6.31
C ALA A 61 7.55 13.93 6.42
N PRO A 62 8.60 14.22 5.62
CA PRO A 62 9.33 15.49 5.71
C PRO A 62 8.61 16.69 5.08
N THR A 63 7.74 16.45 4.10
CA THR A 63 7.18 17.51 3.23
C THR A 63 5.75 17.91 3.61
N VAL A 64 5.07 17.07 4.40
CA VAL A 64 3.69 17.31 4.79
C VAL A 64 3.64 18.34 5.92
N GLU A 65 3.35 19.59 5.56
CA GLU A 65 2.80 20.54 6.52
C GLU A 65 1.53 19.94 7.11
N ARG A 66 1.52 19.72 8.43
CA ARG A 66 0.50 18.95 9.17
C ARG A 66 -0.92 19.54 9.12
N THR A 67 -1.14 20.64 8.41
CA THR A 67 -2.44 21.31 8.29
C THR A 67 -3.00 21.29 6.88
N GLN A 68 -2.23 20.84 5.89
CA GLN A 68 -2.71 20.81 4.51
C GLN A 68 -3.55 19.56 4.23
N ASN A 69 -4.49 19.69 3.30
CA ASN A 69 -5.29 18.57 2.80
C ASN A 69 -4.97 18.33 1.32
N SER A 70 -5.05 17.09 0.87
CA SER A 70 -4.93 16.74 -0.55
C SER A 70 -6.26 16.22 -1.08
N PRO A 71 -6.49 16.28 -2.40
CA PRO A 71 -7.50 15.42 -3.01
C PRO A 71 -7.13 13.95 -2.80
N THR A 72 -8.10 13.06 -2.94
CA THR A 72 -7.87 11.62 -2.98
C THR A 72 -7.27 11.26 -4.35
N LEU A 73 -5.99 10.86 -4.36
CA LEU A 73 -5.34 10.34 -5.55
C LEU A 73 -5.53 8.83 -5.62
N CYS A 74 -5.62 8.27 -6.82
CA CYS A 74 -5.81 6.85 -7.06
C CYS A 74 -4.71 6.35 -8.00
N PHE A 75 -4.08 5.24 -7.62
CA PHE A 75 -2.98 4.61 -8.34
C PHE A 75 -3.31 3.14 -8.58
N GLU A 76 -3.16 2.69 -9.82
CA GLU A 76 -3.21 1.28 -10.20
C GLU A 76 -1.80 0.71 -10.09
N MET A 77 -1.64 -0.22 -9.16
CA MET A 77 -0.35 -0.78 -8.77
C MET A 77 -0.29 -2.23 -9.25
N ARG A 78 0.79 -2.60 -9.93
CA ARG A 78 1.13 -4.00 -10.21
C ARG A 78 2.27 -4.44 -9.32
N ASP A 79 1.96 -5.28 -8.35
CA ASP A 79 2.92 -5.82 -7.39
C ASP A 79 2.87 -7.35 -7.42
N LYS A 80 3.93 -7.97 -7.92
CA LYS A 80 4.06 -9.44 -8.01
C LYS A 80 4.05 -10.14 -6.66
N GLN A 81 4.30 -9.42 -5.56
CA GLN A 81 4.23 -9.98 -4.22
C GLN A 81 2.78 -10.04 -3.71
N VAL A 82 1.93 -9.14 -4.19
CA VAL A 82 0.50 -9.15 -3.91
C VAL A 82 -0.17 -10.09 -4.91
N THR A 83 -0.89 -11.11 -4.44
CA THR A 83 -1.73 -11.93 -5.31
C THR A 83 -3.11 -11.97 -4.68
N ALA A 84 -3.86 -10.89 -4.86
CA ALA A 84 -5.24 -10.80 -4.39
C ALA A 84 -6.17 -11.38 -5.46
N HIS A 85 -6.93 -12.42 -5.11
CA HIS A 85 -7.85 -13.09 -6.02
C HIS A 85 -7.21 -13.57 -7.34
N GLY A 86 -5.93 -13.96 -7.31
CA GLY A 86 -5.19 -14.40 -8.49
C GLY A 86 -4.73 -13.28 -9.42
N GLN A 87 -4.89 -12.01 -9.02
CA GLN A 87 -4.38 -10.85 -9.73
C GLN A 87 -3.25 -10.18 -8.94
N ASP A 88 -2.24 -9.69 -9.66
CA ASP A 88 -1.13 -8.90 -9.13
C ASP A 88 -1.38 -7.39 -9.21
N ILE A 89 -2.63 -6.99 -9.50
CA ILE A 89 -3.04 -5.60 -9.67
C ILE A 89 -4.01 -5.20 -8.56
N TYR A 90 -3.76 -4.04 -7.95
CA TYR A 90 -4.66 -3.43 -6.97
C TYR A 90 -4.73 -1.92 -7.16
N GLN A 91 -5.79 -1.30 -6.64
CA GLN A 91 -5.92 0.15 -6.59
C GLN A 91 -5.49 0.64 -5.21
N LEU A 92 -4.62 1.63 -5.17
CA LEU A 92 -4.17 2.32 -3.97
C LEU A 92 -4.65 3.76 -4.03
N THR A 93 -5.45 4.19 -3.06
CA THR A 93 -5.77 5.60 -2.86
C THR A 93 -4.93 6.21 -1.76
N ILE A 94 -4.53 7.46 -1.97
CA ILE A 94 -3.75 8.24 -1.01
C ILE A 94 -4.44 9.58 -0.83
N THR A 95 -4.74 9.93 0.42
CA THR A 95 -5.35 11.22 0.78
C THR A 95 -4.65 11.78 2.00
N GLN A 96 -4.38 13.07 2.02
CA GLN A 96 -3.95 13.76 3.23
C GLN A 96 -5.15 14.52 3.81
N ARG A 97 -5.48 14.26 5.08
CA ARG A 97 -6.46 15.05 5.83
C ARG A 97 -5.93 15.35 7.23
N ASN A 98 -6.04 16.61 7.68
CA ASN A 98 -5.72 17.00 9.05
C ASN A 98 -4.32 16.55 9.51
N GLY A 99 -3.33 16.59 8.61
CA GLY A 99 -1.95 16.18 8.91
C GLY A 99 -1.71 14.68 9.01
N MET A 100 -2.71 13.86 8.67
CA MET A 100 -2.61 12.41 8.59
C MET A 100 -2.71 11.96 7.13
N LEU A 101 -1.86 11.01 6.74
CA LEU A 101 -1.97 10.32 5.47
C LEU A 101 -2.94 9.14 5.61
N TYR A 102 -3.87 9.02 4.69
CA TYR A 102 -4.83 7.95 4.61
C TYR A 102 -4.56 7.14 3.35
N PHE A 103 -4.26 5.87 3.55
CA PHE A 103 -4.04 4.90 2.48
C PHE A 103 -5.19 3.92 2.46
N GLN A 104 -5.80 3.70 1.29
CA GLN A 104 -6.77 2.62 1.14
C GLN A 104 -6.41 1.77 -0.07
N ALA A 105 -6.47 0.45 0.08
CA ALA A 105 -6.17 -0.45 -1.02
C ALA A 105 -7.29 -1.45 -1.24
N ILE A 106 -7.70 -1.63 -2.50
CA ILE A 106 -8.67 -2.64 -2.92
C ILE A 106 -8.14 -3.45 -4.10
N ALA A 107 -8.52 -4.72 -4.17
CA ALA A 107 -8.16 -5.56 -5.31
C ALA A 107 -8.76 -4.98 -6.59
N SER A 108 -7.99 -4.99 -7.67
CA SER A 108 -8.51 -4.55 -8.96
C SER A 108 -9.59 -5.51 -9.43
N ARG A 109 -10.76 -4.98 -9.81
CA ARG A 109 -11.81 -5.78 -10.44
C ARG A 109 -11.63 -5.80 -11.95
N ALA A 110 -12.05 -6.90 -12.58
CA ALA A 110 -12.23 -6.94 -14.03
C ALA A 110 -13.23 -5.84 -14.45
N GLY A 111 -12.90 -5.08 -15.48
CA GLY A 111 -13.64 -3.87 -15.87
C GLY A 111 -12.73 -2.83 -16.52
N TYR A 112 -13.31 -1.71 -16.96
CA TYR A 112 -12.54 -0.61 -17.53
C TYR A 112 -11.74 0.13 -16.44
N PRO A 113 -10.58 0.74 -16.77
CA PRO A 113 -9.77 1.48 -15.81
C PRO A 113 -10.55 2.54 -15.01
N LYS A 114 -11.53 3.22 -15.65
CA LYS A 114 -12.39 4.21 -14.99
C LYS A 114 -13.24 3.59 -13.87
N ASP A 115 -13.82 2.42 -14.11
CA ASP A 115 -14.67 1.73 -13.15
C ASP A 115 -13.87 1.29 -11.92
N ARG A 116 -12.62 0.88 -12.13
CA ARG A 116 -11.69 0.50 -11.05
C ARG A 116 -11.32 1.69 -10.18
N ALA A 117 -10.93 2.81 -10.81
CA ALA A 117 -10.62 4.04 -10.10
C ALA A 117 -11.84 4.55 -9.32
N GLN A 118 -13.04 4.49 -9.91
CA GLN A 118 -14.27 4.86 -9.23
C GLN A 118 -14.54 3.99 -7.99
N ALA A 119 -14.42 2.66 -8.11
CA ALA A 119 -14.60 1.76 -6.97
C ALA A 119 -13.59 2.04 -5.83
N ALA A 120 -12.35 2.39 -6.18
CA ALA A 120 -11.33 2.75 -5.21
C ALA A 120 -11.65 4.08 -4.51
N LEU A 121 -12.11 5.08 -5.26
CA LEU A 121 -12.56 6.36 -4.72
C LEU A 121 -13.79 6.20 -3.82
N GLU A 122 -14.77 5.39 -4.21
CA GLU A 122 -15.93 5.07 -3.37
C GLU A 122 -15.51 4.39 -2.06
N PHE A 123 -14.58 3.43 -2.13
CA PHE A 123 -14.02 2.80 -0.94
C PHE A 123 -13.31 3.79 -0.03
N ALA A 124 -12.45 4.65 -0.60
CA ALA A 124 -11.76 5.70 0.15
C ALA A 124 -12.75 6.66 0.81
N ASN A 125 -13.80 7.09 0.09
CA ASN A 125 -14.82 7.98 0.61
C ASN A 125 -15.60 7.35 1.76
N ASN A 126 -15.93 6.06 1.68
CA ASN A 126 -16.59 5.33 2.77
C ASN A 126 -15.70 5.25 4.02
N VAL A 127 -14.41 4.96 3.86
CA VAL A 127 -13.44 4.92 4.97
C VAL A 127 -13.27 6.32 5.59
N LEU A 128 -13.27 7.36 4.76
CA LEU A 128 -13.07 8.75 5.15
C LEU A 128 -14.38 9.47 5.54
N ALA A 129 -15.52 8.79 5.57
CA ALA A 129 -16.83 9.40 5.79
C ALA A 129 -16.91 10.20 7.10
N ASN A 130 -16.21 9.72 8.14
CA ASN A 130 -16.17 10.37 9.45
C ASN A 130 -14.96 11.31 9.64
N ILE A 131 -14.21 11.59 8.57
CA ILE A 131 -12.99 12.39 8.60
C ILE A 131 -13.19 13.57 7.64
N PRO A 132 -13.86 14.65 8.09
CA PRO A 132 -14.24 15.73 7.20
C PRO A 132 -13.01 16.41 6.58
N LEU A 133 -13.14 16.80 5.32
CA LEU A 133 -12.19 17.68 4.66
C LEU A 133 -12.40 19.10 5.23
N THR A 134 -11.37 19.67 5.86
CA THR A 134 -11.45 21.02 6.44
C THR A 134 -10.68 22.02 5.57
N GLY A 135 -11.39 22.86 4.82
CA GLY A 135 -10.77 23.81 3.89
C GLY A 135 -10.46 23.19 2.52
N GLU A 136 -9.85 23.99 1.64
CA GLU A 136 -9.61 23.60 0.24
C GLU A 136 -8.42 22.64 0.11
N PRO A 137 -8.53 21.59 -0.72
CA PRO A 137 -7.41 20.72 -1.04
C PRO A 137 -6.29 21.51 -1.74
N ASN A 138 -5.06 21.33 -1.28
CA ASN A 138 -3.90 21.89 -1.94
C ASN A 138 -3.47 20.98 -3.10
N ALA A 139 -3.85 21.32 -4.33
CA ALA A 139 -3.46 20.59 -5.52
C ALA A 139 -1.93 20.53 -5.73
N SER A 140 -1.14 21.43 -5.13
CA SER A 140 0.32 21.38 -5.20
C SER A 140 0.92 20.18 -4.46
N LEU A 141 0.16 19.55 -3.54
CA LEU A 141 0.57 18.31 -2.89
C LEU A 141 0.51 17.11 -3.83
N ASN A 142 -0.23 17.20 -4.94
CA ASN A 142 -0.42 16.07 -5.84
C ASN A 142 0.90 15.58 -6.41
N GLU A 143 1.73 16.50 -6.91
CA GLU A 143 3.03 16.16 -7.47
C GLU A 143 3.97 15.52 -6.44
N HIS A 144 3.88 15.94 -5.18
CA HIS A 144 4.63 15.32 -4.08
C HIS A 144 4.16 13.90 -3.78
N ILE A 145 2.84 13.68 -3.72
CA ILE A 145 2.28 12.35 -3.48
C ILE A 145 2.59 11.42 -4.67
N ILE A 146 2.43 11.91 -5.90
CA ILE A 146 2.71 11.16 -7.13
C ILE A 146 4.19 10.77 -7.20
N SER A 147 5.11 11.73 -7.01
CA SER A 147 6.55 11.46 -7.04
C SER A 147 6.98 10.49 -5.94
N ALA A 148 6.55 10.70 -4.69
CA ALA A 148 6.86 9.80 -3.59
C ALA A 148 6.34 8.37 -3.82
N THR A 149 5.15 8.24 -4.43
CA THR A 149 4.54 6.95 -4.76
C THR A 149 5.33 6.24 -5.86
N ARG A 150 5.65 6.93 -6.95
CA ARG A 150 6.44 6.37 -8.05
C ARG A 150 7.82 5.94 -7.59
N ASP A 151 8.51 6.77 -6.82
CA ASP A 151 9.85 6.46 -6.30
C ASP A 151 9.84 5.22 -5.38
N ALA A 152 8.85 5.13 -4.48
CA ALA A 152 8.71 3.98 -3.59
C ALA A 152 8.37 2.70 -4.36
N ALA A 153 7.49 2.79 -5.36
CA ALA A 153 7.12 1.67 -6.20
C ALA A 153 8.33 1.17 -7.03
N GLN A 154 9.07 2.09 -7.65
CA GLN A 154 10.26 1.79 -8.45
C GLN A 154 11.33 1.07 -7.63
N GLN A 155 11.59 1.50 -6.40
CA GLN A 155 12.55 0.83 -5.51
C GLN A 155 12.19 -0.62 -5.18
N ARG A 156 10.91 -0.97 -5.27
CA ARG A 156 10.40 -2.32 -5.00
C ARG A 156 10.14 -3.13 -6.26
N GLY A 157 10.37 -2.57 -7.44
CA GLY A 157 10.01 -3.21 -8.71
C GLY A 157 8.50 -3.38 -8.89
N ILE A 158 7.71 -2.43 -8.38
CA ILE A 158 6.25 -2.36 -8.51
C ILE A 158 5.94 -1.36 -9.63
N ASP A 159 5.09 -1.75 -10.58
CA ASP A 159 4.70 -0.87 -11.68
C ASP A 159 3.51 0.00 -11.27
N VAL A 160 3.60 1.31 -11.54
CA VAL A 160 2.47 2.25 -11.41
C VAL A 160 1.86 2.42 -12.80
N LEU A 161 0.66 1.87 -13.01
CA LEU A 161 0.01 1.80 -14.32
C LEU A 161 -0.79 3.05 -14.68
N ASN A 162 -1.23 3.82 -13.67
CA ASN A 162 -1.83 5.14 -13.82
C ASN A 162 -1.50 6.03 -12.61
N SER A 163 -1.59 7.35 -12.81
CA SER A 163 -1.28 8.38 -11.81
C SER A 163 -1.94 9.69 -12.17
#